data_AF-A0A4Y7PJ14-F1
#
_entry.id   AF-A0A4Y7PJ14-F1
#
_cell.length_a   1.000
_cell.length_b   1.000
_cell.length_c   1.000
_cell.angle_alpha   90.00
_cell.angle_beta   90.00
_cell.angle_gamma   90.00
#
_symmetry.space_group_name_H-M   'P 1'
#
loop_
_entity.id
_entity.type
_entity.pdbx_description
1 polymer ?
#
loop_
_entity_poly.entity_id
_entity_poly.type
_entity_poly.pdbx_seq_one_letter_code
_entity_poly.pdbx_strand_id
1 'polypeptide(L)'
;MWPEKVQRQFDIAQAAGNDALENVLHAPYNKLLNTLFPVDTDFTVIPNFQEINSNRSADYLVTFEIFLENRPVFVLELKREKDFSLKSKRSAADDQLRERLGDLIDTCPLPLLHGVSAYGTKLCFYSITKAGLITPKKIPVSPLYQTDTAPADRWNYDILTAEGEAEFRRIVEFIITECAKIPLPE
;
A
#
# COMPACT_ATOMS: atom_id res chain seq x y z
N MET A 1 -19.45 -2.41 -1.59
CA MET A 1 -19.10 -3.82 -1.39
C MET A 1 -18.24 -4.25 -2.56
N TRP A 2 -17.11 -4.92 -2.30
CA TRP A 2 -16.25 -5.44 -3.36
C TRP A 2 -16.98 -6.47 -4.23
N PRO A 3 -16.58 -6.62 -5.52
CA PRO A 3 -17.12 -7.69 -6.36
C PRO A 3 -16.94 -9.06 -5.72
N GLU A 4 -17.90 -9.96 -5.92
CA GLU A 4 -17.93 -11.29 -5.27
C GLU A 4 -16.61 -12.07 -5.41
N LYS A 5 -15.98 -11.98 -6.60
CA LYS A 5 -14.70 -12.66 -6.88
C LYS A 5 -13.53 -12.11 -6.06
N VAL A 6 -13.56 -10.82 -5.71
CA VAL A 6 -12.56 -10.17 -4.84
C VAL A 6 -12.84 -10.56 -3.39
N GLN A 7 -14.09 -10.44 -2.95
CA GLN A 7 -14.51 -10.82 -1.59
C GLN A 7 -14.12 -12.26 -1.27
N ARG A 8 -14.40 -13.19 -2.19
CA ARG A 8 -14.04 -14.61 -2.04
C ARG A 8 -12.56 -14.85 -1.78
N GLN A 9 -11.66 -14.05 -2.37
CA GLN A 9 -10.22 -14.19 -2.11
C GLN A 9 -9.86 -13.75 -0.69
N PHE A 10 -10.43 -12.65 -0.20
CA PHE A 10 -10.25 -12.23 1.18
C PHE A 10 -10.81 -13.26 2.17
N ASP A 11 -11.98 -13.84 1.88
CA ASP A 11 -12.57 -14.89 2.73
C ASP A 11 -11.67 -16.14 2.79
N ILE A 12 -11.11 -16.58 1.64
CA ILE A 12 -10.14 -17.68 1.58
C ILE A 12 -8.91 -17.37 2.43
N ALA A 13 -8.39 -16.14 2.33
CA ALA A 13 -7.20 -15.74 3.07
C ALA A 13 -7.44 -15.71 4.58
N GLN A 14 -8.60 -15.21 5.02
CA GLN A 14 -8.98 -15.22 6.44
C GLN A 14 -9.20 -16.66 6.96
N ALA A 15 -9.81 -17.53 6.15
CA ALA A 15 -10.07 -18.93 6.53
C ALA A 15 -8.78 -19.75 6.66
N ALA A 16 -7.74 -19.42 5.90
CA ALA A 16 -6.46 -20.12 5.94
C ALA A 16 -5.65 -19.84 7.22
N GLY A 17 -6.02 -18.81 7.99
CA GLY A 17 -5.35 -18.43 9.23
C GLY A 17 -3.91 -17.94 9.06
N ASN A 18 -3.24 -17.67 10.19
CA ASN A 18 -1.88 -17.10 10.21
C ASN A 18 -0.76 -18.07 9.79
N ASP A 19 -1.07 -19.36 9.60
CA ASP A 19 -0.10 -20.45 9.36
C ASP A 19 0.02 -20.86 7.88
N ALA A 20 -0.85 -20.38 7.00
CA ALA A 20 -0.77 -20.65 5.58
C ALA A 20 -0.02 -19.51 4.86
N LEU A 21 1.20 -19.81 4.41
CA LEU A 21 2.04 -19.14 3.39
C LEU A 21 1.72 -17.66 3.09
N GLU A 22 2.69 -16.75 3.26
CA GLU A 22 2.61 -15.31 2.93
C GLU A 22 1.92 -15.00 1.58
N ASN A 23 2.07 -15.91 0.60
CA ASN A 23 1.37 -15.96 -0.68
C ASN A 23 -0.16 -15.83 -0.63
N VAL A 24 -0.81 -16.25 0.46
CA VAL A 24 -2.27 -16.25 0.64
C VAL A 24 -2.83 -14.83 0.79
N LEU A 25 -2.07 -13.89 1.35
CA LEU A 25 -2.51 -12.48 1.48
C LEU A 25 -2.21 -11.63 0.25
N HIS A 26 -1.25 -12.04 -0.59
CA HIS A 26 -0.96 -11.33 -1.84
C HIS A 26 -2.06 -11.53 -2.88
N ALA A 27 -2.69 -12.72 -2.90
CA ALA A 27 -3.73 -13.04 -3.88
C ALA A 27 -4.96 -12.12 -3.80
N PRO A 28 -5.55 -11.82 -2.62
CA PRO A 28 -6.65 -10.86 -2.50
C PRO A 28 -6.31 -9.47 -3.03
N TYR A 29 -5.14 -8.92 -2.64
CA TYR A 29 -4.73 -7.58 -3.10
C TYR A 29 -4.39 -7.56 -4.59
N ASN A 30 -3.72 -8.59 -5.11
CA ASN A 30 -3.48 -8.70 -6.55
C ASN A 30 -4.81 -8.72 -7.32
N LYS A 31 -5.79 -9.51 -6.85
CA LYS A 31 -7.13 -9.59 -7.45
C LYS A 31 -7.87 -8.25 -7.38
N LEU A 32 -7.83 -7.59 -6.23
CA LEU A 32 -8.44 -6.28 -6.00
C LEU A 32 -7.83 -5.23 -6.92
N LEU A 33 -6.50 -5.12 -6.97
CA LEU A 33 -5.80 -4.12 -7.75
C LEU A 33 -6.03 -4.33 -9.26
N ASN A 34 -6.00 -5.56 -9.76
CA ASN A 34 -6.34 -5.84 -11.17
C ASN A 34 -7.85 -5.65 -11.48
N THR A 35 -8.71 -5.55 -10.46
CA THR A 35 -10.12 -5.18 -10.65
C THR A 35 -10.29 -3.66 -10.70
N LEU A 36 -9.46 -2.92 -9.96
CA LEU A 36 -9.46 -1.47 -9.87
C LEU A 36 -8.67 -0.78 -10.99
N PHE A 37 -7.64 -1.45 -11.49
CA PHE A 37 -6.80 -1.07 -12.63
C PHE A 37 -6.86 -2.22 -13.65
N PRO A 38 -7.89 -2.26 -14.49
CA PRO A 38 -8.10 -3.37 -15.43
C PRO A 38 -6.96 -3.51 -16.44
N VAL A 39 -6.66 -4.75 -16.82
CA VAL A 39 -5.54 -5.10 -17.72
C VAL A 39 -5.71 -4.62 -19.17
N ASP A 40 -6.91 -4.19 -19.54
CA ASP A 40 -7.26 -3.60 -20.83
C ASP A 40 -7.15 -2.06 -20.83
N THR A 41 -6.51 -1.49 -19.81
CA THR A 41 -6.19 -0.06 -19.70
C THR A 41 -4.68 0.18 -19.78
N ASP A 42 -4.27 1.46 -19.83
CA ASP A 42 -2.85 1.85 -19.82
C ASP A 42 -2.18 1.69 -18.44
N PHE A 43 -2.95 1.27 -17.42
CA PHE A 43 -2.41 1.00 -16.11
C PHE A 43 -1.82 -0.41 -16.03
N THR A 44 -0.64 -0.52 -15.41
CA THR A 44 0.01 -1.79 -15.14
C THR A 44 0.18 -1.99 -13.64
N VAL A 45 -0.31 -3.11 -13.12
CA VAL A 45 -0.08 -3.54 -11.73
C VAL A 45 1.18 -4.40 -11.67
N ILE A 46 2.24 -3.91 -11.03
CA ILE A 46 3.53 -4.60 -10.91
C ILE A 46 3.71 -5.13 -9.48
N PRO A 47 3.64 -6.45 -9.25
CA PRO A 47 4.02 -7.03 -7.97
C PRO A 47 5.55 -7.14 -7.87
N ASN A 48 6.12 -6.46 -6.88
CA ASN A 48 7.53 -6.53 -6.52
C ASN A 48 7.70 -7.35 -5.25
N PHE A 49 8.47 -8.44 -5.35
CA PHE A 49 8.85 -9.27 -4.23
C PHE A 49 10.31 -8.95 -3.89
N GLN A 50 10.53 -8.19 -2.82
CA GLN A 50 11.87 -7.88 -2.36
C GLN A 50 12.23 -8.73 -1.15
N GLU A 51 13.31 -9.50 -1.29
CA GLU A 51 14.04 -10.02 -0.14
C GLU A 51 14.81 -8.86 0.49
N ILE A 52 14.32 -8.35 1.62
CA ILE A 52 15.09 -7.35 2.36
C ILE A 52 16.24 -8.08 3.04
N ASN A 53 17.39 -8.11 2.36
CA ASN A 53 18.69 -8.48 2.93
C ASN A 53 19.15 -7.41 3.91
N SER A 54 18.46 -7.31 5.04
CA SER A 54 19.00 -6.66 6.22
C SER A 54 19.62 -7.75 7.10
N ASN A 55 20.79 -7.49 7.69
CA ASN A 55 21.47 -8.35 8.66
C ASN A 55 20.65 -8.64 9.95
N ARG A 56 19.32 -8.45 9.94
CA ARG A 56 18.37 -8.68 11.04
C ARG A 56 17.05 -9.23 10.49
N SER A 57 17.04 -10.53 10.18
CA SER A 57 15.90 -11.32 9.66
C SER A 57 15.34 -10.85 8.32
N ALA A 58 15.17 -11.80 7.38
CA ALA A 58 14.48 -11.55 6.13
C ALA A 58 13.02 -11.16 6.42
N ASP A 59 12.72 -9.86 6.29
CA ASP A 59 11.36 -9.39 6.15
C ASP A 59 11.05 -9.40 4.65
N TYR A 60 10.23 -10.35 4.20
CA TYR A 60 9.71 -10.35 2.84
C TYR A 60 8.71 -9.20 2.72
N LEU A 61 9.02 -8.23 1.87
CA LEU A 61 8.11 -7.15 1.51
C LEU A 61 7.52 -7.46 0.14
N VAL A 62 6.19 -7.49 0.10
CA VAL A 62 5.46 -7.50 -1.17
C VAL A 62 4.87 -6.13 -1.39
N THR A 63 5.30 -5.49 -2.46
CA THR A 63 4.81 -4.19 -2.88
C THR A 63 4.11 -4.33 -4.21
N PHE A 64 2.95 -3.71 -4.35
CA PHE A 64 2.30 -3.51 -5.63
C PHE A 64 2.51 -2.06 -6.04
N GLU A 65 3.10 -1.86 -7.20
CA GLU A 65 3.26 -0.53 -7.79
C GLU A 65 2.41 -0.45 -9.05
N ILE A 66 1.62 0.59 -9.14
CA ILE A 66 0.74 0.81 -10.28
C ILE A 66 1.38 1.91 -11.10
N PHE A 67 1.57 1.61 -12.37
CA PHE A 67 2.15 2.53 -13.34
C PHE A 67 1.09 2.91 -14.36
N LEU A 68 1.08 4.19 -14.77
CA LEU A 68 0.50 4.60 -16.05
C LEU A 68 1.65 4.55 -17.06
N GLU A 69 1.59 3.62 -18.01
CA GLU A 69 2.72 3.30 -18.90
C GLU A 69 3.98 2.94 -18.08
N ASN A 70 4.96 3.85 -18.00
CA ASN A 70 6.22 3.71 -17.26
C ASN A 70 6.36 4.71 -16.11
N ARG A 71 5.28 5.39 -15.70
CA ARG A 71 5.30 6.40 -14.62
C ARG A 71 4.47 5.95 -13.42
N PRO A 72 5.00 5.97 -12.19
CA PRO A 72 4.31 5.45 -11.01
C PRO A 72 3.15 6.37 -10.59
N VAL A 73 2.01 5.79 -10.22
CA VAL A 73 0.82 6.54 -9.78
C VAL A 73 0.25 6.07 -8.44
N PHE A 74 0.62 4.88 -7.98
CA PHE A 74 0.19 4.33 -6.70
C PHE A 74 1.16 3.27 -6.19
N VAL A 75 1.29 3.17 -4.86
CA VAL A 75 2.10 2.15 -4.18
C VAL A 75 1.25 1.49 -3.10
N LEU A 76 1.32 0.17 -2.98
CA LEU A 76 0.71 -0.57 -1.87
C LEU A 76 1.71 -1.57 -1.31
N GLU A 77 2.09 -1.42 -0.05
CA GLU A 77 2.95 -2.34 0.68
C GLU A 77 2.12 -3.29 1.55
N LEU A 78 2.41 -4.59 1.44
CA LEU A 78 1.83 -5.63 2.29
C LEU A 78 2.84 -6.08 3.34
N LYS A 79 2.37 -6.11 4.58
CA LYS A 79 3.06 -6.68 5.74
C LYS A 79 2.23 -7.81 6.34
N ARG A 80 2.88 -8.70 7.07
CA ARG A 80 2.21 -9.82 7.75
C ARG A 80 1.35 -9.32 8.88
N GLU A 81 0.09 -9.76 8.94
CA GLU A 81 -0.85 -9.34 9.98
C GLU A 81 -0.33 -9.56 11.41
N LYS A 82 0.34 -10.68 11.69
CA LYS A 82 0.93 -10.97 13.01
C LYS A 82 1.97 -9.94 13.46
N ASP A 83 2.64 -9.29 12.51
CA ASP A 83 3.66 -8.27 12.78
C ASP A 83 3.02 -6.94 13.22
N PHE A 84 1.71 -6.74 13.00
CA PHE A 84 1.00 -5.51 13.34
C PHE A 84 1.09 -5.15 14.83
N SER A 85 1.10 -6.15 15.71
CA SER A 85 1.19 -5.94 17.16
C SER A 85 2.54 -5.34 17.60
N LEU A 86 3.59 -5.51 16.80
CA LEU A 86 4.96 -5.13 17.12
C LEU A 86 5.23 -3.66 16.74
N LYS A 87 5.51 -2.81 17.73
CA LYS A 87 5.86 -1.39 17.52
C LYS A 87 7.01 -1.19 16.53
N SER A 88 8.03 -2.03 16.60
CA SER A 88 9.19 -1.99 15.70
C SER A 88 8.81 -2.26 14.25
N LYS A 89 7.90 -3.20 14.00
CA LYS A 89 7.44 -3.53 12.65
C LYS A 89 6.58 -2.41 12.07
N ARG A 90 5.69 -1.81 12.86
CA ARG A 90 4.92 -0.64 12.43
C ARG A 90 5.82 0.55 12.09
N SER A 91 6.83 0.84 12.90
CA SER A 91 7.81 1.90 12.60
C SER A 91 8.56 1.61 11.30
N ALA A 92 9.00 0.36 11.09
CA ALA A 92 9.68 -0.02 9.86
C ALA A 92 8.78 0.11 8.63
N ALA A 93 7.51 -0.26 8.72
CA ALA A 93 6.54 -0.10 7.63
C ALA A 93 6.27 1.38 7.30
N ASP A 94 6.22 2.26 8.31
CA ASP A 94 6.12 3.72 8.09
C ASP A 94 7.36 4.27 7.38
N ASP A 95 8.56 3.87 7.82
CA ASP A 95 9.81 4.33 7.22
C ASP A 95 9.97 3.85 5.77
N GLN A 96 9.69 2.57 5.51
CA GLN A 96 9.81 1.96 4.18
C GLN A 96 8.87 2.59 3.15
N LEU A 97 7.59 2.76 3.49
CA LEU A 97 6.65 3.37 2.55
C LEU A 97 6.98 4.84 2.29
N ARG A 98 7.46 5.59 3.31
CA ARG A 98 7.90 6.98 3.13
C ARG A 98 9.11 7.08 2.20
N GLU A 99 10.09 6.21 2.37
CA GLU A 99 11.27 6.12 1.51
C GLU A 99 10.84 5.81 0.08
N ARG A 100 10.01 4.78 -0.11
CA ARG A 100 9.54 4.39 -1.45
C ARG A 100 8.73 5.49 -2.15
N LEU A 101 7.88 6.20 -1.41
CA LEU A 101 7.16 7.36 -1.93
C LEU A 101 8.12 8.49 -2.33
N GLY A 102 9.17 8.73 -1.55
CA GLY A 102 10.24 9.70 -1.87
C GLY A 102 11.01 9.34 -3.14
N ASP A 103 11.31 8.06 -3.37
CA ASP A 103 12.01 7.61 -4.58
C ASP A 103 11.16 7.77 -5.85
N LEU A 104 9.84 7.65 -5.73
CA LEU A 104 8.93 7.61 -6.88
C LEU A 104 8.27 8.95 -7.20
N ILE A 105 8.18 9.88 -6.25
CA ILE A 105 7.42 11.12 -6.44
C ILE A 105 7.92 11.97 -7.61
N ASP A 106 9.22 12.03 -7.88
CA ASP A 106 9.75 12.86 -8.97
C ASP A 106 9.34 12.36 -10.35
N THR A 107 9.19 11.04 -10.52
CA THR A 107 8.76 10.41 -11.78
C THR A 107 7.24 10.23 -11.89
N CYS A 108 6.52 10.34 -10.78
CA CYS A 108 5.05 10.33 -10.77
C CYS A 108 4.51 11.50 -11.63
N PRO A 109 3.54 11.27 -12.54
CA PRO A 109 3.05 12.35 -13.39
C PRO A 109 2.00 13.22 -12.68
N LEU A 110 1.52 12.78 -11.52
CA LEU A 110 0.55 13.51 -10.70
C LEU A 110 1.26 14.46 -9.72
N PRO A 111 0.60 15.55 -9.28
CA PRO A 111 1.16 16.43 -8.25
C PRO A 111 1.25 15.76 -6.85
N LEU A 112 0.54 14.64 -6.67
CA LEU A 112 0.41 13.89 -5.45
C LEU A 112 0.52 12.39 -5.77
N LEU A 113 1.47 11.69 -5.14
CA LEU A 113 1.58 10.23 -5.20
C LEU A 113 0.94 9.63 -3.96
N HIS A 114 0.02 8.67 -4.16
CA HIS A 114 -0.64 7.95 -3.08
C HIS A 114 0.07 6.63 -2.76
N GLY A 115 0.09 6.30 -1.48
CA GLY A 115 0.64 5.05 -0.97
C GLY A 115 -0.30 4.41 0.04
N VAL A 116 -0.25 3.08 0.19
CA VAL A 116 -0.97 2.36 1.24
C VAL A 116 -0.03 1.38 1.91
N SER A 117 -0.01 1.39 3.24
CA SER A 117 0.61 0.32 4.03
C SER A 117 -0.50 -0.55 4.59
N ALA A 118 -0.42 -1.86 4.38
CA ALA A 118 -1.41 -2.80 4.87
C ALA A 118 -0.82 -3.90 5.76
N TYR A 119 -1.53 -4.20 6.84
CA TYR A 119 -1.32 -5.37 7.69
C TYR A 119 -2.57 -6.25 7.60
N GLY A 120 -2.50 -7.33 6.81
CA GLY A 120 -3.71 -8.10 6.48
C GLY A 120 -4.74 -7.20 5.80
N THR A 121 -5.91 -7.02 6.41
CA THR A 121 -6.98 -6.12 5.92
C THR A 121 -6.87 -4.68 6.42
N LYS A 122 -6.05 -4.42 7.44
CA LYS A 122 -5.92 -3.09 8.05
C LYS A 122 -5.05 -2.17 7.20
N LEU A 123 -5.53 -0.98 6.90
CA LEU A 123 -4.89 -0.03 5.98
C LEU A 123 -4.50 1.26 6.68
N CYS A 124 -3.34 1.78 6.28
CA CYS A 124 -2.92 3.15 6.52
C CYS A 124 -2.66 3.84 5.17
N PHE A 125 -3.34 4.96 4.93
CA PHE A 125 -3.19 5.74 3.71
C PHE A 125 -2.11 6.80 3.85
N TYR A 126 -1.26 6.87 2.84
CA TYR A 126 -0.20 7.85 2.71
C TYR A 126 -0.36 8.67 1.44
N SER A 127 0.21 9.87 1.45
CA SER A 127 0.43 10.65 0.24
C SER A 127 1.69 11.49 0.36
N ILE A 128 2.35 11.75 -0.77
CA ILE A 128 3.50 12.66 -0.88
C ILE A 128 3.26 13.65 -2.01
N THR A 129 3.56 14.93 -1.76
CA THR A 129 3.53 15.98 -2.78
C THR A 129 4.89 16.12 -3.47
N LYS A 130 4.94 16.77 -4.64
CA LYS A 130 6.20 17.15 -5.31
C LYS A 130 7.16 17.98 -4.42
N ALA A 131 6.67 18.64 -3.37
CA ALA A 131 7.51 19.35 -2.40
C ALA A 131 8.07 18.44 -1.29
N GLY A 132 7.81 17.14 -1.34
CA GLY A 132 8.25 16.17 -0.32
C GLY A 132 7.40 16.14 0.95
N LEU A 133 6.27 16.86 0.99
CA LEU A 133 5.37 16.81 2.15
C LEU A 133 4.62 15.48 2.17
N ILE A 134 4.87 14.65 3.20
CA ILE A 134 4.20 13.36 3.39
C ILE A 134 3.10 13.44 4.46
N THR A 135 1.93 12.90 4.14
CA THR A 135 0.82 12.63 5.08
C THR A 135 0.67 11.11 5.26
N PRO A 136 0.40 10.61 6.47
CA PRO A 136 0.43 11.31 7.76
C PRO A 136 1.84 11.82 8.12
N LYS A 137 1.92 12.78 9.04
CA LYS A 137 3.20 13.32 9.52
C LYS A 137 3.99 12.25 10.29
N LYS A 138 5.30 12.20 10.07
CA LYS A 138 6.20 11.33 10.84
C LYS A 138 6.27 11.79 12.29
N ILE A 139 6.17 10.86 13.23
CA ILE A 139 6.39 11.14 14.65
C ILE A 139 7.89 10.97 14.91
N PRO A 140 8.59 12.00 15.42
CA PRO A 140 10.02 11.91 15.68
C PRO A 140 10.37 10.81 16.69
N VAL A 141 11.48 10.12 16.44
CA VAL A 141 12.06 9.17 17.40
C VAL A 141 12.57 9.95 18.61
N SER A 142 12.21 9.51 19.82
CA SER A 142 12.80 10.07 21.04
C SER A 142 14.22 9.52 21.25
N PRO A 143 15.22 10.36 21.52
CA PRO A 143 16.57 9.89 21.84
C PRO A 143 16.67 9.20 23.21
N LEU A 144 15.66 9.37 24.08
CA LEU A 144 15.68 8.88 25.46
C LEU A 144 14.70 7.73 25.72
N TYR A 145 13.68 7.59 24.88
CA TYR A 145 12.56 6.69 25.14
C TYR A 145 12.22 5.89 23.87
N GLN A 146 11.86 4.62 24.05
CA GLN A 146 11.25 3.85 22.97
C GLN A 146 9.79 4.30 22.79
N THR A 147 9.60 5.28 21.92
CA THR A 147 8.28 5.83 21.58
C THR A 147 7.64 5.07 20.43
N ASP A 148 6.31 5.00 20.42
CA ASP A 148 5.56 4.48 19.28
C ASP A 148 5.47 5.55 18.19
N THR A 149 6.43 5.54 17.26
CA THR A 149 6.56 6.49 16.16
C THR A 149 5.55 6.26 15.04
N ALA A 150 4.95 5.07 15.01
CA ALA A 150 3.90 4.65 14.08
C ALA A 150 2.78 3.94 14.87
N PRO A 151 1.92 4.72 15.56
CA PRO A 151 0.88 4.18 16.42
C PRO A 151 -0.07 3.26 15.66
N ALA A 152 -0.60 2.24 16.35
CA ALA A 152 -1.52 1.27 15.74
C ALA A 152 -2.75 1.95 15.11
N ASP A 153 -3.24 3.03 15.72
CA ASP A 153 -4.37 3.84 15.24
C ASP A 153 -4.12 4.51 13.89
N ARG A 154 -2.89 4.42 13.35
CA ARG A 154 -2.62 4.88 11.99
C ARG A 154 -3.14 3.90 10.93
N TRP A 155 -3.25 2.61 11.25
CA TRP A 155 -3.94 1.60 10.43
C TRP A 155 -5.40 1.48 10.86
N ASN A 156 -6.12 2.60 10.81
CA ASN A 156 -7.48 2.75 11.30
C ASN A 156 -8.57 2.30 10.31
N TYR A 157 -8.22 2.08 9.04
CA TYR A 157 -9.16 1.56 8.06
C TYR A 157 -9.05 0.05 7.93
N ASP A 158 -10.13 -0.59 7.52
CA ASP A 158 -10.14 -2.00 7.13
C ASP A 158 -10.76 -2.11 5.73
N ILE A 159 -10.02 -2.70 4.79
CA ILE A 159 -10.43 -2.82 3.38
C ILE A 159 -11.78 -3.53 3.20
N LEU A 160 -12.20 -4.37 4.15
CA LEU A 160 -13.47 -5.12 4.09
C LEU A 160 -14.65 -4.36 4.71
N THR A 161 -14.40 -3.22 5.35
CA THR A 161 -15.46 -2.34 5.84
C THR A 161 -15.92 -1.38 4.75
N ALA A 162 -17.15 -0.88 4.85
CA ALA A 162 -17.68 0.10 3.90
C ALA A 162 -16.83 1.38 3.86
N GLU A 163 -16.30 1.80 5.01
CA GLU A 163 -15.47 3.00 5.15
C GLU A 163 -14.10 2.82 4.47
N GLY A 164 -13.42 1.69 4.72
CA GLY A 164 -12.15 1.38 4.08
C GLY A 164 -12.27 1.16 2.57
N GLU A 165 -13.35 0.49 2.13
CA GLU A 165 -13.65 0.38 0.70
C GLU A 165 -13.87 1.74 0.05
N ALA A 166 -14.71 2.59 0.65
CA ALA A 166 -15.02 3.90 0.10
C ALA A 166 -13.76 4.77 -0.02
N GLU A 167 -12.90 4.78 1.00
CA GLU A 167 -11.66 5.56 0.96
C GLU A 167 -10.67 5.03 -0.08
N PHE A 168 -10.51 3.71 -0.18
CA PHE A 168 -9.64 3.11 -1.20
C PHE A 168 -10.13 3.43 -2.62
N ARG A 169 -11.45 3.30 -2.87
CA ARG A 169 -12.05 3.65 -4.16
C ARG A 169 -11.89 5.11 -4.49
N ARG A 170 -12.11 6.01 -3.52
CA ARG A 170 -11.93 7.47 -3.69
C ARG A 170 -10.53 7.81 -4.19
N ILE A 171 -9.50 7.15 -3.65
CA ILE A 171 -8.10 7.34 -4.09
C ILE A 171 -7.90 6.82 -5.51
N VAL A 172 -8.40 5.63 -5.83
CA VAL A 172 -8.29 5.06 -7.19
C VAL A 172 -9.02 5.92 -8.22
N GLU A 173 -10.24 6.36 -7.91
CA GLU A 173 -11.03 7.24 -8.78
C GLU A 173 -10.32 8.58 -9.01
N PHE A 174 -9.71 9.16 -7.98
CA PHE A 174 -8.86 10.33 -8.11
C PHE A 174 -7.70 10.08 -9.07
N ILE A 175 -6.95 8.98 -8.89
CA ILE A 175 -5.83 8.62 -9.75
C ILE A 175 -6.27 8.47 -11.21
N ILE A 176 -7.32 7.68 -11.47
CA ILE A 176 -7.84 7.45 -12.83
C ILE A 176 -8.28 8.77 -13.47
N THR A 177 -9.01 9.60 -12.72
CA THR A 177 -9.54 10.88 -13.21
C THR A 177 -8.43 11.87 -13.54
N GLU A 178 -7.41 12.00 -12.69
CA GLU A 178 -6.29 12.91 -12.96
C GLU A 178 -5.38 12.38 -14.06
N CYS A 179 -5.17 11.05 -14.12
CA CYS A 179 -4.38 10.44 -15.19
C CYS A 179 -5.01 10.62 -16.57
N ALA A 180 -6.34 10.57 -16.68
CA ALA A 180 -7.04 10.79 -17.94
C ALA A 180 -6.85 12.22 -18.52
N LYS A 181 -6.39 13.17 -17.72
CA LYS A 181 -6.09 14.55 -18.15
C LYS A 181 -4.65 14.71 -18.65
N ILE A 182 -3.81 13.71 -18.44
CA ILE A 182 -2.42 13.72 -18.88
C ILE A 182 -2.42 13.41 -20.38
N PRO A 183 -1.84 14.27 -21.22
CA PRO A 183 -1.65 13.95 -22.63
C PRO A 183 -0.81 12.68 -22.77
N LEU A 184 -1.26 11.75 -23.60
CA LEU A 184 -0.42 10.62 -23.99
C LEU A 184 0.78 11.16 -24.79
N PRO A 185 2.01 10.68 -24.53
CA PRO A 185 3.15 11.01 -25.37
C PRO A 185 2.89 10.56 -26.82
N GLU A 186 3.14 11.45 -27.78
CA GLU A 186 3.06 11.18 -29.23
C GLU A 186 4.07 10.13 -29.70
#